data_AF-A0A6C0HU27-F1
#
_entry.id   AF-A0A6C0HU27-F1
#
_cell.length_a   1.000
_cell.length_b   1.000
_cell.length_c   1.000
_cell.angle_alpha   90.00
_cell.angle_beta   90.00
_cell.angle_gamma   90.00
#
_symmetry.space_group_name_H-M   'P 1'
#
loop_
_entity.id
_entity.type
_entity.pdbx_description
1 polymer ?
#
loop_
_entity_poly.entity_id
_entity_poly.type
_entity_poly.pdbx_seq_one_letter_code
_entity_poly.pdbx_strand_id
1 'polypeptide(L)'
;MTSRDEFTEIWKNTRSDPTLQSNLDIAKILESCSDASTPSLKEIAQQTFHALKSLQLDTDTLQDYCQRLVEYRLIDSMDQLSCGKYIRWIRCCEKNDTSNTSNTLSNGGMLSDIKFLENGVFLSALAPGTRFPRKIKYDNYLIFQKMTENEMLMFSICDDSSK
;
A
#
# COMPACT_ATOMS: atom_id res chain seq x y z
N MET A 1 -24.26 4.72 -14.00
CA MET A 1 -23.42 5.92 -13.84
C MET A 1 -23.91 6.67 -12.61
N THR A 2 -23.80 6.07 -11.43
CA THR A 2 -24.51 6.52 -10.21
C THR A 2 -23.78 5.95 -9.01
N SER A 3 -22.60 6.50 -8.70
CA SER A 3 -21.84 6.10 -7.50
C SER A 3 -20.89 7.20 -7.06
N ARG A 4 -20.27 7.89 -8.03
CA ARG A 4 -19.40 9.04 -7.74
C ARG A 4 -20.18 10.25 -7.23
N ASP A 5 -21.34 10.54 -7.82
CA ASP A 5 -22.19 11.67 -7.42
C ASP A 5 -22.84 11.44 -6.05
N GLU A 6 -23.32 10.21 -5.77
CA GLU A 6 -23.85 9.80 -4.47
C GLU A 6 -22.79 9.93 -3.37
N PHE A 7 -21.53 9.59 -3.66
CA PHE A 7 -20.43 9.71 -2.70
C PHE A 7 -20.11 11.18 -2.34
N THR A 8 -20.15 12.08 -3.33
CA THR A 8 -20.00 13.53 -3.09
C THR A 8 -21.17 14.11 -2.30
N GLU A 9 -22.38 13.63 -2.51
CA GLU A 9 -23.58 14.09 -1.81
C GLU A 9 -23.61 13.59 -0.36
N ILE A 10 -23.20 12.35 -0.11
CA ILE A 10 -22.94 11.80 1.22
C ILE A 10 -21.87 12.63 1.93
N TRP A 11 -20.79 13.00 1.25
CA TRP A 11 -19.74 13.87 1.81
C TRP A 11 -20.25 15.27 2.19
N LYS A 12 -21.10 15.86 1.35
CA LYS A 12 -21.65 17.20 1.56
C LYS A 12 -22.65 17.22 2.71
N ASN A 13 -23.49 16.18 2.84
CA ASN A 13 -24.41 16.01 3.96
C ASN A 13 -23.67 15.66 5.26
N THR A 14 -22.58 14.88 5.19
CA THR A 14 -21.75 14.53 6.36
C THR A 14 -21.09 15.77 7.00
N ARG A 15 -20.80 16.81 6.22
CA ARG A 15 -20.25 18.08 6.74
C ARG A 15 -21.28 18.90 7.53
N SER A 16 -22.57 18.71 7.27
CA SER A 16 -23.66 19.51 7.85
C SER A 16 -24.24 18.93 9.13
N ASP A 17 -24.05 17.64 9.44
CA ASP A 17 -24.63 16.99 10.61
C ASP A 17 -23.63 16.91 11.80
N PRO A 18 -23.76 17.78 12.82
CA PRO A 18 -22.85 17.79 13.99
C PRO A 18 -22.97 16.53 14.87
N THR A 19 -24.01 15.70 14.70
CA THR A 19 -24.20 14.43 15.41
C THR A 19 -23.57 13.22 14.74
N LEU A 20 -23.16 13.32 13.47
CA LEU A 20 -22.38 12.27 12.77
C LEU A 20 -20.87 12.48 12.93
N GLN A 21 -20.45 13.70 13.27
CA GLN A 21 -19.08 14.02 13.69
C GLN A 21 -18.67 13.32 15.00
N SER A 22 -19.62 12.82 15.79
CA SER A 22 -19.33 12.20 17.09
C SER A 22 -19.02 10.71 17.04
N ASN A 23 -19.05 10.05 15.87
CA ASN A 23 -18.74 8.60 15.76
C ASN A 23 -17.46 8.27 14.98
N LEU A 24 -16.91 9.22 14.22
CA LEU A 24 -15.53 9.16 13.78
C LEU A 24 -14.82 10.26 14.57
N ASP A 25 -14.05 9.89 15.60
CA ASP A 25 -13.22 10.85 16.32
C ASP A 25 -12.15 11.40 15.36
N ILE A 26 -12.52 12.38 14.55
CA ILE A 26 -11.61 13.12 13.66
C ILE A 26 -10.49 13.70 14.51
N ALA A 27 -10.78 14.11 15.76
CA ALA A 27 -9.81 14.55 16.74
C ALA A 27 -8.79 13.46 17.11
N LYS A 28 -9.22 12.22 17.38
CA LYS A 28 -8.32 11.10 17.70
C LYS A 28 -7.46 10.70 16.49
N ILE A 29 -8.01 10.85 15.30
CA ILE A 29 -7.31 10.63 14.05
C ILE A 29 -6.29 11.76 13.78
N LEU A 30 -6.63 13.02 14.07
CA LEU A 30 -5.71 14.16 14.00
C LEU A 30 -4.59 14.07 15.05
N GLU A 31 -4.91 13.57 16.24
CA GLU A 31 -3.97 13.40 17.35
C GLU A 31 -2.94 12.28 17.05
N SER A 32 -3.36 11.24 16.32
CA SER A 32 -2.41 10.27 15.72
C SER A 32 -1.55 10.85 14.59
N CYS A 33 -1.88 12.04 14.09
CA CYS A 33 -1.20 12.73 12.99
C CYS A 33 -0.21 13.80 13.49
N SER A 34 -0.41 14.34 14.70
CA SER A 34 0.51 15.31 15.31
C SER A 34 1.83 14.71 15.77
N ASP A 35 1.87 13.39 15.97
CA ASP A 35 3.07 12.66 16.34
C ASP A 35 3.65 11.91 15.12
N ALA A 36 4.85 12.34 14.72
CA ALA A 36 5.77 11.72 13.76
C ALA A 36 5.45 11.82 12.26
N SER A 37 6.13 12.76 11.57
CA SER A 37 6.74 12.60 10.24
C SER A 37 6.00 11.68 9.23
N THR A 38 4.68 11.82 9.09
CA THR A 38 3.91 11.00 8.15
C THR A 38 4.22 11.45 6.72
N PRO A 39 4.73 10.58 5.84
CA PRO A 39 5.10 10.99 4.50
C PRO A 39 3.86 11.43 3.71
N SER A 40 4.00 12.48 2.91
CA SER A 40 2.91 12.97 2.05
C SER A 40 2.51 11.93 1.00
N LEU A 41 1.29 12.04 0.43
CA LEU A 41 0.85 11.13 -0.63
C LEU A 41 1.81 11.16 -1.84
N LYS A 42 2.39 12.34 -2.11
CA LYS A 42 3.40 12.54 -3.17
C LYS A 42 4.69 11.80 -2.87
N GLU A 43 5.15 11.79 -1.63
CA GLU A 43 6.35 11.06 -1.22
C GLU A 43 6.17 9.56 -1.36
N ILE A 44 5.01 9.02 -0.95
CA ILE A 44 4.69 7.60 -1.12
C ILE A 44 4.72 7.19 -2.60
N ALA A 45 4.13 8.01 -3.47
CA ALA A 45 4.14 7.79 -4.91
C ALA A 45 5.55 7.86 -5.50
N GLN A 46 6.36 8.83 -5.05
CA GLN A 46 7.75 8.99 -5.48
C GLN A 46 8.64 7.81 -5.05
N GLN A 47 8.50 7.35 -3.81
CA GLN A 47 9.22 6.18 -3.30
C GLN A 47 8.87 4.92 -4.12
N THR A 48 7.58 4.72 -4.38
CA THR A 48 7.08 3.59 -5.20
C THR A 48 7.66 3.66 -6.62
N PHE A 49 7.63 4.84 -7.24
CA PHE A 49 8.21 5.06 -8.57
C PHE A 49 9.72 4.80 -8.60
N HIS A 50 10.45 5.30 -7.60
CA HIS A 50 11.90 5.09 -7.50
C HIS A 50 12.25 3.61 -7.34
N ALA A 51 11.51 2.88 -6.50
CA ALA A 51 11.67 1.45 -6.31
C ALA A 51 11.41 0.66 -7.60
N LEU A 52 10.33 0.99 -8.33
CA LEU A 52 10.05 0.34 -9.62
C LEU A 52 11.08 0.68 -10.70
N LYS A 53 11.58 1.92 -10.74
CA LYS A 53 12.64 2.33 -11.67
C LYS A 53 13.94 1.56 -11.42
N SER A 54 14.23 1.22 -10.17
CA SER A 54 15.41 0.42 -9.81
C SER A 54 15.38 -1.00 -10.41
N LEU A 55 14.19 -1.52 -10.72
CA LEU A 55 13.98 -2.83 -11.34
C LEU A 55 14.27 -2.86 -12.84
N GLN A 56 14.68 -1.73 -13.45
CA GLN A 56 15.04 -1.61 -14.88
C GLN A 56 13.98 -2.18 -15.83
N LEU A 57 12.71 -1.95 -15.49
CA LEU A 57 11.55 -2.35 -16.29
C LEU A 57 11.47 -1.51 -17.58
N ASP A 58 10.83 -2.07 -18.60
CA ASP A 58 10.48 -1.31 -19.80
C ASP A 58 9.46 -0.21 -19.47
N THR A 59 9.46 0.88 -20.23
CA THR A 59 8.67 2.08 -19.95
C THR A 59 7.18 1.77 -19.87
N ASP A 60 6.67 0.94 -20.79
CA ASP A 60 5.25 0.55 -20.82
C ASP A 60 4.87 -0.27 -19.59
N THR A 61 5.73 -1.21 -19.19
CA THR A 61 5.51 -2.05 -18.00
C THR A 61 5.62 -1.26 -16.70
N LEU A 62 6.52 -0.27 -16.65
CA LEU A 62 6.66 0.64 -15.53
C LEU A 62 5.38 1.47 -15.35
N GLN A 63 4.82 1.98 -16.43
CA GLN A 63 3.57 2.76 -16.39
C GLN A 63 2.38 1.91 -15.94
N ASP A 64 2.22 0.67 -16.45
CA ASP A 64 1.19 -0.26 -15.98
C ASP A 64 1.33 -0.54 -14.48
N TYR A 65 2.56 -0.78 -14.01
CA TYR A 65 2.79 -1.11 -12.60
C TYR A 65 2.52 0.07 -11.68
N CYS A 66 2.95 1.27 -12.07
CA CYS A 66 2.61 2.50 -11.37
C CYS A 66 1.09 2.66 -11.26
N GLN A 67 0.34 2.46 -12.36
CA GLN A 67 -1.13 2.57 -12.35
C GLN A 67 -1.79 1.54 -11.44
N ARG A 68 -1.26 0.30 -11.42
CA ARG A 68 -1.78 -0.78 -10.56
C ARG A 68 -1.40 -0.61 -9.09
N LEU A 69 -0.39 0.18 -8.79
CA LEU A 69 0.15 0.43 -7.45
C LEU A 69 -0.21 1.82 -6.89
N VAL A 70 -1.07 2.60 -7.55
CA VAL A 70 -1.51 3.92 -7.06
C VAL A 70 -2.10 3.88 -5.65
N GLU A 71 -2.88 2.84 -5.34
CA GLU A 71 -3.49 2.65 -4.01
C GLU A 71 -2.58 1.91 -3.01
N TYR A 72 -1.33 1.68 -3.38
CA TYR A 72 -0.39 0.91 -2.59
C TYR A 72 0.74 1.80 -2.09
N ARG A 73 1.24 1.47 -0.90
CA ARG A 73 2.48 2.04 -0.36
C ARG A 73 3.59 1.00 -0.43
N LEU A 74 4.80 1.47 -0.74
CA LEU A 74 6.01 0.67 -0.58
C LEU A 74 6.25 0.44 0.92
N ILE A 75 6.56 -0.79 1.30
CA ILE A 75 6.96 -1.12 2.66
C ILE A 75 8.47 -1.30 2.69
N ASP A 76 9.15 -0.37 3.35
CA ASP A 76 10.61 -0.42 3.55
C ASP A 76 10.98 -1.13 4.86
N SER A 77 10.18 -0.91 5.90
CA SER A 77 10.42 -1.47 7.23
C SER A 77 9.29 -2.39 7.69
N MET A 78 9.68 -3.48 8.35
CA MET A 78 8.79 -4.58 8.77
C MET A 78 7.68 -4.15 9.74
N ASP A 79 7.92 -3.13 10.55
CA ASP A 79 6.96 -2.50 11.47
C ASP A 79 5.74 -1.91 10.75
N GLN A 80 5.88 -1.58 9.47
CA GLN A 80 4.79 -1.03 8.67
C GLN A 80 3.87 -2.11 8.09
N LEU A 81 4.27 -3.39 8.15
CA LEU A 81 3.45 -4.50 7.69
C LEU A 81 2.32 -4.77 8.67
N SER A 82 1.10 -4.91 8.14
CA SER A 82 -0.08 -5.23 8.95
C SER A 82 -0.78 -6.46 8.38
N CYS A 83 -0.96 -7.48 9.21
CA CYS A 83 -1.77 -8.65 8.88
C CYS A 83 -3.21 -8.23 8.56
N GLY A 84 -3.86 -8.95 7.65
CA GLY A 84 -5.21 -8.67 7.16
C GLY A 84 -5.27 -7.68 5.99
N LYS A 85 -4.17 -6.99 5.64
CA LYS A 85 -4.14 -6.14 4.44
C LYS A 85 -3.72 -6.91 3.20
N TYR A 86 -4.19 -6.45 2.04
CA TYR A 86 -3.78 -6.99 0.75
C TYR A 86 -2.37 -6.50 0.42
N ILE A 87 -1.49 -7.44 0.09
CA ILE A 87 -0.12 -7.16 -0.31
C ILE A 87 0.14 -7.66 -1.74
N ARG A 88 0.95 -6.90 -2.46
CA ARG A 88 1.57 -7.30 -3.73
C ARG A 88 3.08 -7.28 -3.54
N TRP A 89 3.77 -8.04 -4.35
CA TRP A 89 5.23 -8.10 -4.28
C TRP A 89 5.84 -8.28 -5.66
N ILE A 90 7.05 -7.78 -5.81
CA ILE A 90 7.88 -7.97 -7.00
C ILE A 90 9.20 -8.57 -6.54
N ARG A 91 9.72 -9.54 -7.29
CA ARG A 91 11.01 -10.15 -6.98
C ARG A 91 12.14 -9.17 -7.30
N CYS A 92 13.06 -9.00 -6.36
CA CYS A 92 14.32 -8.32 -6.61
C CYS A 92 15.26 -9.32 -7.30
N CYS A 93 15.26 -9.37 -8.63
CA CYS A 93 16.26 -10.14 -9.36
C CYS A 93 17.55 -9.31 -9.45
N GLU A 94 18.66 -9.83 -8.91
CA GLU A 94 19.97 -9.24 -9.16
C GLU A 94 20.39 -9.46 -10.62
N LYS A 95 21.14 -8.49 -11.16
CA LYS A 95 21.57 -8.40 -12.58
C LYS A 95 22.34 -9.62 -13.12
N ASN A 96 22.75 -10.55 -12.27
CA ASN A 96 23.61 -11.66 -12.64
C ASN A 96 22.87 -12.97 -12.91
N ASP A 97 21.56 -13.04 -12.66
CA ASP A 97 20.78 -14.23 -13.02
C ASP A 97 20.38 -14.15 -14.50
N THR A 98 21.11 -14.86 -15.35
CA THR A 98 20.86 -15.07 -16.79
C THR A 98 19.55 -15.82 -17.07
N SER A 99 18.74 -16.09 -16.05
CA SER A 99 17.42 -16.67 -16.19
C SER A 99 16.41 -15.56 -16.48
N ASN A 100 15.58 -15.75 -17.50
CA ASN A 100 14.42 -14.94 -17.87
C ASN A 100 13.34 -14.89 -16.76
N THR A 101 13.71 -14.65 -15.50
CA THR A 101 12.78 -14.50 -14.38
C THR A 101 12.34 -13.05 -14.38
N SER A 102 11.38 -12.75 -15.24
CA SER A 102 10.79 -11.43 -15.41
C SER A 102 10.40 -10.83 -14.07
N ASN A 103 10.78 -9.56 -13.85
CA ASN A 103 10.40 -8.73 -12.70
C ASN A 103 8.88 -8.48 -12.71
N THR A 104 8.11 -9.55 -12.53
CA THR A 104 6.65 -9.56 -12.71
C THR A 104 5.96 -9.22 -11.42
N LEU A 105 5.01 -8.29 -11.52
CA LEU A 105 4.13 -7.95 -10.43
C LEU A 105 3.20 -9.12 -10.11
N SER A 106 3.33 -9.64 -8.88
CA SER A 106 2.43 -10.64 -8.33
C SER A 106 0.98 -10.15 -8.34
N ASN A 107 0.03 -11.05 -8.61
CA ASN A 107 -1.41 -10.79 -8.41
C ASN A 107 -1.74 -10.40 -6.96
N GLY A 108 -0.87 -10.77 -6.02
CA GLY A 108 -0.95 -10.43 -4.60
C GLY A 108 -1.68 -11.48 -3.76
N GLY A 109 -1.93 -11.11 -2.52
CA GLY A 109 -2.68 -11.90 -1.55
C GLY A 109 -2.86 -11.16 -0.24
N MET A 110 -3.77 -11.63 0.61
CA MET A 110 -3.97 -11.09 1.94
C MET A 110 -2.89 -11.61 2.89
N LEU A 111 -2.15 -10.71 3.54
CA LEU A 111 -1.15 -11.08 4.52
C LEU A 111 -1.83 -11.74 5.73
N SER A 112 -1.52 -12.99 5.99
CA SER A 112 -2.14 -13.78 7.07
C SER A 112 -1.24 -13.89 8.30
N ASP A 113 0.07 -14.03 8.08
CA ASP A 113 1.03 -14.27 9.16
C ASP A 113 2.44 -13.81 8.79
N ILE A 114 3.22 -13.42 9.80
CA ILE A 114 4.62 -12.99 9.69
C ILE A 114 5.45 -13.85 10.65
N LYS A 115 6.38 -14.63 10.09
CA LYS A 115 7.23 -15.53 10.87
C LYS A 115 8.67 -15.06 10.83
N PHE A 116 9.23 -14.87 12.02
CA PHE A 116 10.64 -14.59 12.21
C PHE A 116 11.36 -15.91 12.42
N LEU A 117 12.24 -16.29 11.49
CA LEU A 117 13.09 -17.46 11.59
C LEU A 117 14.55 -17.03 11.60
N GLU A 118 15.46 -17.91 12.03
CA GLU A 118 16.90 -17.64 12.04
C GLU A 118 17.44 -17.28 10.64
N ASN A 119 16.81 -17.82 9.59
CA ASN A 119 17.20 -17.62 8.19
C ASN A 119 16.57 -16.37 7.54
N GLY A 120 15.87 -15.55 8.33
CA GLY A 120 15.21 -14.33 7.88
C GLY A 120 13.69 -14.34 8.12
N VAL A 121 13.02 -13.33 7.56
CA VAL A 121 11.59 -13.12 7.78
C VAL A 121 10.75 -13.71 6.65
N PHE A 122 9.73 -14.47 7.02
CA PHE A 122 8.82 -15.12 6.08
C PHE A 122 7.41 -14.58 6.24
N LEU A 123 6.87 -14.04 5.16
CA LEU A 123 5.49 -13.59 5.05
C LEU A 123 4.62 -14.71 4.48
N SER A 124 3.47 -14.95 5.10
CA SER A 124 2.47 -15.88 4.60
C SER A 124 1.29 -15.11 4.02
N ALA A 125 1.13 -15.14 2.70
CA ALA A 125 0.06 -14.44 1.99
C ALA A 125 -0.93 -15.42 1.35
N LEU A 126 -2.22 -15.22 1.59
CA LEU A 126 -3.28 -16.03 1.01
C LEU A 126 -3.85 -15.32 -0.22
N ALA A 127 -3.64 -15.89 -1.40
CA ALA A 127 -4.22 -15.38 -2.63
C ALA A 127 -5.66 -15.90 -2.81
N PRO A 128 -6.59 -15.07 -3.32
CA PRO A 128 -7.93 -15.54 -3.68
C PRO A 128 -7.86 -16.72 -4.64
N GLY A 129 -8.55 -17.81 -4.32
CA GLY A 129 -8.56 -19.04 -5.14
C GLY A 129 -7.43 -20.03 -4.85
N THR A 130 -6.57 -19.77 -3.86
CA THR A 130 -5.55 -20.73 -3.41
C THR A 130 -5.90 -21.33 -2.06
N ARG A 131 -5.70 -22.65 -1.90
CA ARG A 131 -5.92 -23.35 -0.61
C ARG A 131 -4.79 -23.16 0.39
N PHE A 132 -3.58 -22.91 -0.11
CA PHE A 132 -2.37 -22.83 0.71
C PHE A 132 -1.77 -21.42 0.65
N PRO A 133 -1.38 -20.84 1.79
CA PRO A 133 -0.72 -19.55 1.81
C PRO A 133 0.66 -19.66 1.15
N ARG A 134 0.99 -18.68 0.31
CA ARG A 134 2.33 -18.54 -0.27
C ARG A 134 3.27 -17.99 0.80
N LYS A 135 4.41 -18.66 0.96
CA LYS A 135 5.51 -18.20 1.82
C LYS A 135 6.48 -17.38 0.97
N ILE A 136 6.71 -16.15 1.39
CA ILE A 136 7.56 -15.17 0.70
C ILE A 136 8.63 -14.76 1.68
N LYS A 137 9.91 -14.85 1.28
CA LYS A 137 11.02 -14.37 2.11
C LYS A 137 11.16 -12.86 1.92
N TYR A 138 10.99 -12.06 2.97
CA TYR A 138 10.99 -10.59 2.90
C TYR A 138 12.18 -10.03 2.11
N ASP A 139 13.40 -10.49 2.44
CA ASP A 139 14.67 -10.00 1.89
C ASP A 139 14.78 -10.05 0.35
N ASN A 140 14.04 -10.95 -0.31
CA ASN A 140 14.16 -11.16 -1.76
C ASN A 140 13.12 -10.39 -2.58
N TYR A 141 12.20 -9.69 -1.93
CA TYR A 141 11.04 -9.10 -2.59
C TYR A 141 10.77 -7.66 -2.13
N LEU A 142 10.47 -6.79 -3.09
CA LEU A 142 9.81 -5.52 -2.80
C LEU A 142 8.34 -5.80 -2.50
N ILE A 143 7.85 -5.29 -1.37
CA ILE A 143 6.49 -5.51 -0.92
C ILE A 143 5.73 -4.19 -0.92
N PHE A 144 4.52 -4.26 -1.47
CA PHE A 144 3.58 -3.17 -1.57
C PHE A 144 2.32 -3.54 -0.82
N GLN A 145 1.86 -2.67 0.07
CA GLN A 145 0.66 -2.90 0.86
C GLN A 145 -0.44 -1.95 0.42
N LYS A 146 -1.65 -2.49 0.23
CA LYS A 146 -2.80 -1.66 -0.12
C LYS A 146 -3.14 -0.74 1.05
N MET A 147 -3.28 0.55 0.76
CA MET A 147 -3.75 1.53 1.73
C MET A 147 -5.26 1.41 1.90
N THR A 148 -5.72 1.61 3.13
CA THR A 148 -7.15 1.71 3.42
C THR A 148 -7.70 3.06 2.95
N GLU A 149 -9.01 3.13 2.69
CA GLU A 149 -9.67 4.39 2.31
C GLU A 149 -9.46 5.47 3.37
N ASN A 150 -9.51 5.10 4.65
CA ASN A 150 -9.24 6.00 5.76
C ASN A 150 -7.80 6.55 5.71
N GLU A 151 -6.80 5.70 5.49
CA GLU A 151 -5.40 6.16 5.35
C GLU A 151 -5.25 7.12 4.15
N MET A 152 -5.89 6.82 3.03
CA MET A 152 -5.86 7.70 1.85
C MET A 152 -6.51 9.06 2.11
N LEU A 153 -7.66 9.06 2.80
CA LEU A 153 -8.31 10.29 3.26
C LEU A 153 -7.39 11.08 4.19
N MET A 154 -6.70 10.40 5.10
CA MET A 154 -5.75 11.05 6.01
C MET A 154 -4.62 11.73 5.28
N PHE A 155 -3.99 11.06 4.31
CA PHE A 155 -2.95 11.69 3.51
C PHE A 155 -3.47 12.87 2.69
N SER A 156 -4.71 12.80 2.18
CA SER A 156 -5.30 13.92 1.41
C SER A 156 -5.56 15.16 2.27
N ILE A 157 -6.01 14.99 3.52
CA ILE A 157 -6.26 16.10 4.44
C ILE A 157 -4.94 16.75 4.89
N CYS A 158 -3.89 15.95 5.10
CA CYS A 158 -2.58 16.44 5.49
C CYS A 158 -1.91 17.25 4.36
N ASP A 159 -2.08 16.83 3.11
CA ASP A 159 -1.58 17.56 1.93
C ASP A 159 -2.28 18.93 1.76
N ASP A 160 -3.59 19.01 2.03
CA ASP A 160 -4.34 20.27 1.90
C ASP A 160 -4.10 21.23 3.08
N SER A 161 -3.79 20.70 4.27
CA SER A 161 -3.44 21.52 5.45
C SER A 161 -2.07 22.18 5.34
N SER A 162 -1.25 21.76 4.36
CA SER A 162 0.10 22.27 4.12
C SER A 162 0.15 23.37 3.04
N LYS A 163 -1.00 23.91 2.60
CA LYS A 163 -1.11 25.01 1.63
C LYS A 163 -1.47 26.34 2.28
#